data_AF-A0A950YSG2-F1
#
_entry.id   AF-A0A950YSG2-F1
#
_cell.length_a   1.000
_cell.length_b   1.000
_cell.length_c   1.000
_cell.angle_alpha   90.00
_cell.angle_beta   90.00
_cell.angle_gamma   90.00
#
_symmetry.space_group_name_H-M   'P 1'
#
loop_
_entity.id
_entity.type
_entity.pdbx_description
1 polymer ?
#
loop_
_entity_poly.entity_id
_entity_poly.type
_entity_poly.pdbx_seq_one_letter_code
_entity_poly.pdbx_strand_id
1 'polypeptide(L)'
;MPATGPAVLGPCADPQLHLRCPDLVMSAPFDVHVDRTSLAGHVLLRAASSVNNLGAGPLELRAHRRGTGGWIVEQAIYGRGGRRHLFESDGQLVFKFVPGYRYGHPTIGGYSYWKFRQVAAFQLWTIDARFRTVHLARVGPKVDYCLRDLIRTHPTARSPVDPVYPACSQNPRLHRDVLGTSVRWSDVYPDEYPQQWIDVTGLRGRFAFVMIADPRDALQESNKDNNASMTYVELPSGGIIGHGVGLPAP
;
A
#
# COMPACT_ATOMS: atom_id res chain seq x y z
N MET A 1 2.55 -35.20 -10.73
CA MET A 1 2.49 -33.72 -10.85
C MET A 1 1.04 -33.37 -11.10
N PRO A 2 0.34 -32.63 -10.23
CA PRO A 2 -1.00 -32.17 -10.56
C PRO A 2 -0.86 -31.06 -11.61
N ALA A 3 -1.58 -31.21 -12.72
CA ALA A 3 -1.67 -30.20 -13.76
C ALA A 3 -2.28 -28.93 -13.15
N THR A 4 -1.54 -27.82 -13.20
CA THR A 4 -2.09 -26.49 -12.94
C THR A 4 -3.10 -26.19 -14.05
N GLY A 5 -4.39 -26.24 -13.71
CA GLY A 5 -5.44 -25.69 -14.58
C GLY A 5 -5.17 -24.22 -14.88
N PRO A 6 -5.73 -23.68 -15.97
CA PRO A 6 -5.58 -22.25 -16.28
C PRO A 6 -6.00 -21.44 -15.06
N ALA A 7 -5.14 -20.51 -14.64
CA ALA A 7 -5.47 -19.56 -13.58
C ALA A 7 -6.80 -18.91 -13.96
N VAL A 8 -7.82 -19.07 -13.11
CA VAL A 8 -9.11 -18.41 -13.32
C VAL A 8 -8.82 -16.91 -13.29
N LEU A 9 -8.92 -16.27 -14.45
CA LEU A 9 -8.75 -14.83 -14.58
C LEU A 9 -9.76 -14.15 -13.64
N GLY A 10 -9.26 -13.26 -12.77
CA GLY A 10 -10.12 -12.52 -11.84
C GLY A 10 -11.19 -11.70 -12.56
N PRO A 11 -12.27 -11.29 -11.89
CA PRO A 11 -13.39 -10.56 -12.49
C PRO A 11 -12.99 -9.31 -13.28
N CYS A 12 -11.90 -8.65 -12.91
CA CYS A 12 -11.39 -7.47 -13.62
C CYS A 12 -10.80 -7.76 -15.01
N ALA A 13 -10.43 -9.01 -15.28
CA ALA A 13 -9.93 -9.46 -16.57
C ALA A 13 -11.05 -9.97 -17.49
N ASP A 14 -12.30 -10.09 -17.00
CA ASP A 14 -13.44 -10.47 -17.83
C ASP A 14 -14.06 -9.23 -18.51
N PRO A 15 -13.87 -9.05 -19.83
CA PRO A 15 -14.39 -7.90 -20.55
C PRO A 15 -15.93 -7.88 -20.61
N GLN A 16 -16.61 -9.02 -20.43
CA GLN A 16 -18.08 -9.09 -20.48
C GLN A 16 -18.74 -8.42 -19.29
N LEU A 17 -18.05 -8.37 -18.14
CA LEU A 17 -18.56 -7.73 -16.93
C LEU A 17 -18.49 -6.20 -16.99
N HIS A 18 -17.69 -5.65 -17.93
CA HIS A 18 -17.49 -4.21 -18.10
C HIS A 18 -17.21 -3.47 -16.77
N LEU A 19 -16.40 -4.09 -15.92
CA LEU A 19 -16.08 -3.57 -14.59
C LEU A 19 -15.10 -2.41 -14.69
N ARG A 20 -15.31 -1.41 -13.83
CA ARG A 20 -14.37 -0.33 -13.57
C ARG A 20 -13.57 -0.71 -12.33
N CYS A 21 -12.49 -1.44 -12.55
CA CYS A 21 -11.63 -1.89 -11.46
C CYS A 21 -10.67 -0.80 -10.99
N PRO A 22 -10.24 -0.85 -9.72
CA PRO A 22 -9.09 -0.09 -9.26
C PRO A 22 -7.79 -0.62 -9.87
N ASP A 23 -6.74 0.17 -9.74
CA ASP A 23 -5.36 -0.15 -10.14
C ASP A 23 -4.44 0.51 -9.12
N LEU A 24 -3.95 -0.26 -8.14
CA LEU A 24 -3.15 0.21 -7.02
C LEU A 24 -1.68 0.19 -7.38
N VAL A 25 -1.15 1.38 -7.64
CA VAL A 25 0.27 1.57 -7.95
C VAL A 25 0.92 2.32 -6.80
N MET A 26 1.96 1.73 -6.20
CA MET A 26 2.83 2.48 -5.29
C MET A 26 3.57 3.58 -6.04
N SER A 27 3.72 4.76 -5.46
CA SER A 27 4.79 5.67 -5.90
C SER A 27 6.16 5.08 -5.56
N ALA A 28 7.19 5.42 -6.33
CA ALA A 28 8.56 5.14 -5.87
C ALA A 28 8.78 5.80 -4.51
N PRO A 29 9.45 5.14 -3.54
CA PRO A 29 9.79 5.73 -2.26
C PRO A 29 10.41 7.12 -2.43
N PHE A 30 9.85 8.13 -1.79
CA PHE A 30 10.31 9.52 -1.88
C PHE A 30 10.64 10.06 -0.49
N ASP A 31 11.27 11.23 -0.42
CA ASP A 31 11.82 11.79 0.82
C ASP A 31 12.76 10.79 1.54
N VAL A 32 13.50 10.02 0.72
CA VAL A 32 14.35 8.93 1.19
C VAL A 32 15.58 9.49 1.87
N HIS A 33 15.81 9.09 3.11
CA HIS A 33 17.00 9.49 3.86
C HIS A 33 17.37 8.46 4.93
N VAL A 34 18.60 8.56 5.42
CA VAL A 34 19.11 7.72 6.52
C VAL A 34 18.94 8.45 7.85
N ASP A 35 18.27 7.78 8.79
CA ASP A 35 18.08 8.20 10.17
C ASP A 35 18.95 7.33 11.10
N ARG A 36 19.72 7.99 11.97
CA ARG A 36 20.62 7.36 12.95
C ARG A 36 20.31 7.79 14.38
N THR A 37 19.28 8.61 14.56
CA THR A 37 19.02 9.33 15.81
C THR A 37 17.73 8.87 16.47
N SER A 38 16.74 8.42 15.70
CA SER A 38 15.44 8.06 16.27
C SER A 38 15.40 6.72 16.99
N LEU A 39 16.35 5.82 16.72
CA LEU A 39 16.44 4.53 17.38
C LEU A 39 17.92 4.20 17.64
N ALA A 40 18.32 4.28 18.92
CA ALA A 40 19.70 4.10 19.33
C ALA A 40 20.26 2.74 18.91
N GLY A 41 21.43 2.74 18.25
CA GLY A 41 22.07 1.52 17.75
C GLY A 41 21.58 1.07 16.36
N HIS A 42 20.59 1.74 15.78
CA HIS A 42 20.03 1.40 14.49
C HIS A 42 20.28 2.49 13.44
N VAL A 43 20.34 2.07 12.18
CA VAL A 43 20.35 2.92 10.99
C VAL A 43 19.09 2.60 10.20
N LEU A 44 18.16 3.55 10.16
CA LEU A 44 16.87 3.40 9.52
C LEU A 44 16.89 4.10 8.16
N LEU A 45 16.58 3.39 7.08
CA LEU A 45 16.29 4.00 5.78
C LEU A 45 14.81 4.38 5.77
N ARG A 46 14.52 5.67 5.85
CA ARG A 46 13.17 6.22 5.85
C ARG A 46 12.74 6.58 4.44
N ALA A 47 11.43 6.58 4.23
CA ALA A 47 10.82 7.09 3.02
C ALA A 47 9.33 7.35 3.25
N ALA A 48 8.81 8.34 2.55
CA ALA A 48 7.39 8.52 2.37
C ALA A 48 6.84 7.48 1.38
N SER A 49 5.57 7.14 1.56
CA SER A 49 4.86 6.14 0.76
C SER A 49 3.55 6.71 0.24
N SER A 50 3.13 6.30 -0.96
CA SER A 50 1.85 6.70 -1.55
C SER A 50 1.24 5.51 -2.29
N VAL A 51 0.09 5.03 -1.81
CA VAL A 51 -0.73 4.03 -2.53
C VAL A 51 -1.68 4.82 -3.42
N ASN A 52 -1.53 4.71 -4.74
CA ASN A 52 -2.32 5.49 -5.70
C ASN A 52 -3.34 4.59 -6.40
N ASN A 53 -4.59 5.04 -6.52
CA ASN A 53 -5.55 4.35 -7.40
C ASN A 53 -5.57 5.01 -8.78
N LEU A 54 -4.97 4.36 -9.78
CA LEU A 54 -4.89 4.81 -11.17
C LEU A 54 -5.98 4.20 -12.07
N GLY A 55 -6.84 3.35 -11.48
CA GLY A 55 -7.81 2.54 -12.19
C GLY A 55 -9.01 3.34 -12.70
N ALA A 56 -9.94 2.62 -13.33
CA ALA A 56 -11.17 3.20 -13.87
C ALA A 56 -12.27 3.37 -12.81
N GLY A 57 -12.16 2.67 -11.67
CA GLY A 57 -13.09 2.74 -10.56
C GLY A 57 -12.40 2.80 -9.20
N PRO A 58 -13.15 3.12 -8.12
CA PRO A 58 -12.59 3.18 -6.78
C PRO A 58 -12.17 1.80 -6.31
N LEU A 59 -11.19 1.75 -5.41
CA LEU A 59 -11.10 0.66 -4.47
C LEU A 59 -12.16 0.92 -3.40
N GLU A 60 -13.14 0.04 -3.27
CA GLU A 60 -14.14 0.12 -2.19
C GLU A 60 -14.22 -1.22 -1.47
N LEU A 61 -13.98 -1.20 -0.18
CA LEU A 61 -13.96 -2.37 0.69
C LEU A 61 -15.06 -2.24 1.73
N ARG A 62 -15.97 -3.21 1.73
CA ARG A 62 -17.11 -3.27 2.64
C ARG A 62 -16.83 -4.37 3.63
N ALA A 63 -16.50 -3.97 4.85
CA ALA A 63 -16.20 -4.90 5.92
C ALA A 63 -17.42 -5.07 6.83
N HIS A 64 -17.69 -6.30 7.24
CA HIS A 64 -18.68 -6.61 8.26
C HIS A 64 -18.14 -7.64 9.24
N ARG A 65 -18.52 -7.52 10.52
CA ARG A 65 -18.03 -8.45 11.55
C ARG A 65 -18.62 -9.85 11.38
N ARG A 66 -17.76 -10.85 11.56
CA ARG A 66 -18.11 -12.25 11.75
C ARG A 66 -17.72 -12.68 13.17
N GLY A 67 -18.69 -12.67 14.09
CA GLY A 67 -18.49 -13.06 15.49
C GLY A 67 -17.50 -12.16 16.25
N THR A 68 -16.87 -12.72 17.29
CA THR A 68 -15.95 -12.01 18.19
C THR A 68 -14.54 -11.94 17.61
N GLY A 69 -14.33 -11.09 16.60
CA GLY A 69 -12.99 -10.68 16.15
C GLY A 69 -12.67 -10.91 14.67
N GLY A 70 -13.50 -11.66 13.94
CA GLY A 70 -13.35 -11.83 12.49
C GLY A 70 -14.02 -10.71 11.71
N TRP A 71 -13.42 -10.33 10.58
CA TRP A 71 -14.05 -9.50 9.56
C TRP A 71 -14.20 -10.33 8.29
N ILE A 72 -15.35 -10.21 7.64
CA ILE A 72 -15.50 -10.55 6.23
C ILE A 72 -15.36 -9.23 5.47
N VAL A 73 -14.55 -9.23 4.42
CA VAL A 73 -14.34 -8.08 3.56
C VAL A 73 -14.78 -8.42 2.16
N GLU A 74 -15.68 -7.60 1.62
CA GLU A 74 -16.10 -7.69 0.23
C GLU A 74 -15.59 -6.46 -0.51
N GLN A 75 -15.01 -6.65 -1.68
CA GLN A 75 -14.68 -5.57 -2.60
C GLN A 75 -15.89 -5.26 -3.48
N ALA A 76 -16.30 -3.98 -3.47
CA ALA A 76 -17.32 -3.46 -4.35
C ALA A 76 -16.68 -2.93 -5.65
N ILE A 77 -17.07 -3.51 -6.78
CA ILE A 77 -16.61 -3.08 -8.11
C ILE A 77 -17.82 -2.65 -8.94
N TYR A 78 -17.68 -1.52 -9.61
CA TYR A 78 -18.79 -0.89 -10.33
C TYR A 78 -18.69 -1.17 -11.83
N GLY A 79 -19.74 -1.75 -12.41
CA GLY A 79 -19.88 -1.94 -13.86
C GLY A 79 -20.44 -0.71 -14.57
N ARG A 80 -20.70 -0.86 -15.87
CA ARG A 80 -21.39 0.16 -16.68
C ARG A 80 -22.76 0.50 -16.07
N GLY A 81 -23.11 1.79 -16.07
CA GLY A 81 -24.37 2.28 -15.48
C GLY A 81 -24.40 2.31 -13.95
N GLY A 82 -23.28 2.06 -13.27
CA GLY A 82 -23.18 2.16 -11.81
C GLY A 82 -23.63 0.91 -11.06
N ARG A 83 -23.90 -0.21 -11.75
CA ARG A 83 -24.23 -1.49 -11.11
C ARG A 83 -23.06 -1.93 -10.24
N ARG A 84 -23.32 -2.21 -8.96
CA ARG A 84 -22.32 -2.72 -8.02
C ARG A 84 -22.28 -4.25 -8.04
N HIS A 85 -21.08 -4.79 -8.08
CA HIS A 85 -20.76 -6.21 -7.92
C HIS A 85 -19.92 -6.37 -6.65
N LEU A 86 -20.20 -7.41 -5.86
CA LEU A 86 -19.45 -7.70 -4.63
C LEU A 86 -18.64 -8.97 -4.85
N PHE A 87 -17.35 -8.91 -4.51
CA PHE A 87 -16.43 -10.03 -4.57
C PHE A 87 -15.80 -10.20 -3.18
N GLU A 88 -15.75 -11.42 -2.67
CA GLU A 88 -15.06 -11.69 -1.41
C GLU A 88 -13.56 -11.42 -1.58
N SER A 89 -12.95 -10.81 -0.57
CA SER A 89 -11.51 -10.57 -0.48
C SER A 89 -10.95 -11.40 0.66
N ASP A 90 -9.76 -11.96 0.46
CA ASP A 90 -8.98 -12.64 1.51
C ASP A 90 -8.38 -11.65 2.54
N GLY A 91 -8.66 -10.35 2.35
CA GLY A 91 -8.29 -9.27 3.23
C GLY A 91 -8.95 -9.31 4.60
N GLN A 92 -8.31 -8.65 5.57
CA GLN A 92 -8.84 -8.50 6.93
C GLN A 92 -8.63 -7.09 7.44
N LEU A 93 -9.52 -6.65 8.34
CA LEU A 93 -9.28 -5.44 9.12
C LEU A 93 -8.58 -5.75 10.45
N VAL A 94 -7.67 -4.87 10.83
CA VAL A 94 -6.97 -4.88 12.12
C VAL A 94 -7.18 -3.55 12.85
N PHE A 95 -7.44 -3.60 14.15
CA PHE A 95 -7.51 -2.39 14.98
C PHE A 95 -6.09 -2.03 15.46
N LYS A 96 -5.38 -1.27 14.63
CA LYS A 96 -3.96 -0.97 14.82
C LYS A 96 -3.78 0.30 15.62
N PHE A 97 -3.08 0.20 16.75
CA PHE A 97 -2.56 1.37 17.46
C PHE A 97 -1.44 2.03 16.64
N VAL A 98 -1.59 3.33 16.41
CA VAL A 98 -0.58 4.17 15.79
C VAL A 98 -0.06 5.12 16.86
N PRO A 99 1.22 5.03 17.22
CA PRO A 99 1.79 5.94 18.19
C PRO A 99 1.85 7.37 17.66
N GLY A 100 1.89 8.29 18.60
CA GLY A 100 1.84 9.71 18.35
C GLY A 100 3.11 10.34 17.80
N TYR A 101 4.25 9.69 18.01
CA TYR A 101 5.53 10.28 17.64
C TYR A 101 5.60 10.53 16.13
N ARG A 102 6.24 11.64 15.77
CA ARG A 102 6.59 12.00 14.41
C ARG A 102 8.07 12.28 14.45
N TYR A 103 8.86 11.46 13.80
CA TYR A 103 10.32 11.56 13.94
C TYR A 103 10.79 12.93 13.42
N GLY A 104 11.49 13.70 14.26
CA GLY A 104 11.86 15.09 13.94
C GLY A 104 10.77 16.15 14.18
N HIS A 105 9.60 15.76 14.70
CA HIS A 105 8.48 16.67 14.96
C HIS A 105 7.84 16.43 16.35
N PRO A 106 7.05 17.39 16.85
CA PRO A 106 6.28 17.17 18.08
C PRO A 106 5.38 15.95 17.98
N THR A 107 5.30 15.20 19.09
CA THR A 107 4.39 14.06 19.21
C THR A 107 2.95 14.55 19.16
N ILE A 108 2.15 13.93 18.31
CA ILE A 108 0.69 14.11 18.31
C ILE A 108 0.04 13.00 19.15
N GLY A 109 -1.24 13.10 19.53
CA GLY A 109 -1.89 12.00 20.26
C GLY A 109 -1.79 10.66 19.52
N GLY A 110 -1.58 9.57 20.26
CA GLY A 110 -1.62 8.20 19.72
C GLY A 110 -3.05 7.67 19.70
N TYR A 111 -3.44 6.99 18.63
CA TYR A 111 -4.81 6.48 18.47
C TYR A 111 -4.80 5.13 17.75
N SER A 112 -5.84 4.33 18.00
CA SER A 112 -6.09 3.10 17.25
C SER A 112 -7.05 3.34 16.11
N TYR A 113 -6.81 2.69 14.99
CA TYR A 113 -7.61 2.81 13.77
C TYR A 113 -7.89 1.42 13.19
N TRP A 114 -9.10 1.22 12.66
CA TRP A 114 -9.35 0.07 11.79
C TRP A 114 -8.63 0.29 10.47
N LYS A 115 -7.73 -0.63 10.12
CA LYS A 115 -6.91 -0.58 8.91
C LYS A 115 -7.05 -1.87 8.13
N PHE A 116 -6.89 -1.81 6.82
CA PHE A 116 -6.73 -3.03 6.04
C PHE A 116 -5.33 -3.59 6.25
N ARG A 117 -5.29 -4.87 6.60
CA ARG A 117 -4.07 -5.56 7.01
C ARG A 117 -3.24 -5.96 5.81
N GLN A 118 -1.92 -5.69 5.87
CA GLN A 118 -0.94 -6.19 4.89
C GLN A 118 -1.22 -5.86 3.41
N VAL A 119 -1.81 -4.68 3.12
CA VAL A 119 -1.99 -4.15 1.75
C VAL A 119 -0.75 -3.44 1.21
N ALA A 120 0.32 -3.38 1.99
CA ALA A 120 1.61 -2.90 1.50
C ALA A 120 2.76 -3.77 2.01
N ALA A 121 3.84 -3.84 1.25
CA ALA A 121 5.10 -4.40 1.69
C ALA A 121 6.25 -3.43 1.40
N PHE A 122 7.16 -3.31 2.37
CA PHE A 122 8.38 -2.53 2.27
C PHE A 122 9.52 -3.53 2.25
N GLN A 123 10.32 -3.49 1.19
CA GLN A 123 11.36 -4.47 0.94
C GLN A 123 12.65 -3.77 0.51
N LEU A 124 13.78 -4.30 0.95
CA LEU A 124 15.09 -3.87 0.49
C LEU A 124 15.73 -5.03 -0.25
N TRP A 125 16.08 -4.83 -1.52
CA TRP A 125 16.68 -5.85 -2.37
C TRP A 125 18.11 -5.48 -2.72
N THR A 126 18.99 -6.48 -2.74
CA THR A 126 20.27 -6.35 -3.44
C THR A 126 20.04 -6.21 -4.94
N ILE A 127 20.92 -5.49 -5.64
CA ILE A 127 20.83 -5.28 -7.09
C ILE A 127 22.11 -5.69 -7.82
N ASP A 128 21.95 -6.16 -9.06
CA ASP A 128 23.08 -6.44 -9.94
C ASP A 128 23.58 -5.18 -10.68
N ALA A 129 24.60 -5.34 -11.55
CA ALA A 129 25.16 -4.25 -12.34
C ALA A 129 24.17 -3.61 -13.33
N ARG A 130 23.02 -4.27 -13.61
CA ARG A 130 21.95 -3.81 -14.49
C ARG A 130 20.72 -3.33 -13.70
N PHE A 131 20.89 -3.06 -12.40
CA PHE A 131 19.82 -2.62 -11.50
C PHE A 131 18.67 -3.61 -11.33
N ARG A 132 18.88 -4.90 -11.62
CA ARG A 132 17.86 -5.93 -11.38
C ARG A 132 17.92 -6.38 -9.93
N THR A 133 16.76 -6.55 -9.29
CA THR A 133 16.62 -7.12 -7.95
C THR A 133 17.09 -8.58 -7.93
N VAL A 134 17.86 -8.97 -6.91
CA VAL A 134 18.46 -10.32 -6.82
C VAL A 134 18.00 -11.06 -5.58
N HIS A 135 18.32 -10.54 -4.39
CA HIS A 135 17.94 -11.14 -3.11
C HIS A 135 17.31 -10.12 -2.17
N LEU A 136 16.19 -10.51 -1.55
CA LEU A 136 15.56 -9.77 -0.47
C LEU A 136 16.50 -9.71 0.73
N ALA A 137 17.01 -8.52 1.01
CA ALA A 137 17.93 -8.27 2.12
C ALA A 137 17.17 -8.01 3.42
N ARG A 138 16.14 -7.15 3.40
CA ARG A 138 15.38 -6.72 4.60
C ARG A 138 13.94 -6.38 4.25
N VAL A 139 13.10 -6.29 5.27
CA VAL A 139 11.70 -5.83 5.18
C VAL A 139 11.43 -4.73 6.19
N GLY A 140 10.45 -3.88 5.90
CA GLY A 140 9.99 -2.80 6.79
C GLY A 140 8.69 -3.17 7.54
N PRO A 141 8.37 -2.47 8.64
CA PRO A 141 7.19 -2.77 9.46
C PRO A 141 5.88 -2.13 8.96
N LYS A 142 5.93 -1.22 7.99
CA LYS A 142 4.75 -0.52 7.47
C LYS A 142 4.00 -1.37 6.45
N VAL A 143 2.99 -2.11 6.93
CA VAL A 143 2.20 -3.04 6.10
C VAL A 143 0.69 -2.77 6.11
N ASP A 144 0.19 -2.05 7.11
CA ASP A 144 -1.26 -1.79 7.28
C ASP A 144 -1.59 -0.33 6.95
N TYR A 145 -2.64 -0.14 6.15
CA TYR A 145 -3.04 1.15 5.60
C TYR A 145 -4.50 1.46 5.86
N CYS A 146 -4.82 2.74 5.81
CA CYS A 146 -6.20 3.17 5.90
C CYS A 146 -6.95 2.89 4.62
N LEU A 147 -6.29 3.10 3.48
CA LEU A 147 -6.94 3.17 2.17
C LEU A 147 -8.00 4.28 2.27
N ARG A 148 -7.54 5.52 2.07
CA ARG A 148 -8.35 6.74 2.19
C ARG A 148 -7.98 7.72 1.09
N ASP A 149 -8.91 8.63 0.84
CA ASP A 149 -8.74 9.80 0.01
C ASP A 149 -7.99 10.88 0.83
N LEU A 150 -6.66 10.82 0.84
CA LEU A 150 -5.84 11.82 1.54
C LEU A 150 -5.38 12.95 0.60
N ILE A 151 -4.74 12.61 -0.51
CA ILE A 151 -4.22 13.58 -1.49
C ILE A 151 -4.68 13.21 -2.89
N ARG A 152 -5.03 14.22 -3.69
CA ARG A 152 -5.24 14.11 -5.13
C ARG A 152 -3.91 14.27 -5.85
N THR A 153 -3.12 13.21 -5.93
CA THR A 153 -1.78 13.23 -6.57
C THR A 153 -1.86 13.17 -8.10
N HIS A 154 -2.92 12.57 -8.66
CA HIS A 154 -3.10 12.37 -10.10
C HIS A 154 -4.47 12.84 -10.63
N PRO A 155 -5.01 14.00 -10.20
CA PRO A 155 -6.40 14.34 -10.44
C PRO A 155 -6.71 14.44 -11.93
N THR A 156 -7.84 13.86 -12.29
CA THR A 156 -8.52 14.04 -13.58
C THR A 156 -9.93 14.59 -13.36
N ALA A 157 -10.59 15.05 -14.41
CA ALA A 157 -11.98 15.51 -14.35
C ALA A 157 -12.99 14.44 -13.85
N ARG A 158 -12.59 13.15 -13.84
CA ARG A 158 -13.42 12.04 -13.33
C ARG A 158 -13.22 11.75 -11.84
N SER A 159 -12.24 12.40 -11.22
CA SER A 159 -11.89 12.19 -9.81
C SER A 159 -12.84 13.00 -8.94
N PRO A 160 -13.37 12.44 -7.84
CA PRO A 160 -14.13 13.23 -6.87
C PRO A 160 -13.32 14.44 -6.39
N VAL A 161 -13.97 15.59 -6.29
CA VAL A 161 -13.35 16.83 -5.77
C VAL A 161 -13.07 16.70 -4.28
N ASP A 162 -14.04 16.16 -3.55
CA ASP A 162 -13.99 15.92 -2.11
C ASP A 162 -13.71 14.44 -1.82
N PRO A 163 -13.10 14.12 -0.66
CA PRO A 163 -12.83 12.74 -0.29
C PRO A 163 -14.13 11.95 -0.10
N VAL A 164 -14.22 10.82 -0.80
CA VAL A 164 -15.33 9.84 -0.65
C VAL A 164 -15.01 8.86 0.47
N TYR A 165 -13.75 8.47 0.59
CA TYR A 165 -13.25 7.56 1.64
C TYR A 165 -12.39 8.35 2.64
N PRO A 166 -12.96 8.79 3.78
CA PRO A 166 -12.26 9.66 4.72
C PRO A 166 -11.24 8.88 5.59
N ALA A 167 -10.77 9.50 6.66
CA ALA A 167 -9.89 8.85 7.63
C ALA A 167 -10.54 7.60 8.26
N CYS A 168 -9.70 6.60 8.56
CA CYS A 168 -10.12 5.39 9.26
C CYS A 168 -10.88 5.66 10.57
N SER A 169 -11.84 4.80 10.87
CA SER A 169 -12.56 4.83 12.13
C SER A 169 -11.69 4.44 13.32
N GLN A 170 -11.89 5.16 14.43
CA GLN A 170 -11.28 4.88 15.74
C GLN A 170 -12.22 4.11 16.67
N ASN A 171 -13.44 3.79 16.24
CA ASN A 171 -14.43 3.14 17.10
C ASN A 171 -14.20 1.62 17.15
N PRO A 172 -13.76 1.04 18.29
CA PRO A 172 -13.51 -0.41 18.38
C PRO A 172 -14.79 -1.25 18.27
N ARG A 173 -15.97 -0.64 18.49
CA ARG A 173 -17.27 -1.31 18.49
C ARG A 173 -17.97 -1.30 17.12
N LEU A 174 -17.30 -0.86 16.05
CA LEU A 174 -17.87 -0.93 14.70
C LEU A 174 -18.27 -2.36 14.34
N HIS A 175 -19.46 -2.54 13.78
CA HIS A 175 -19.90 -3.82 13.21
C HIS A 175 -19.81 -3.88 11.68
N ARG A 176 -19.68 -2.71 11.04
CA ARG A 176 -19.51 -2.51 9.61
C ARG A 176 -18.54 -1.36 9.39
N ASP A 177 -17.76 -1.43 8.32
CA ASP A 177 -16.89 -0.33 7.90
C ASP A 177 -16.83 -0.26 6.38
N VAL A 178 -16.51 0.92 5.85
CA VAL A 178 -16.24 1.14 4.42
C VAL A 178 -14.93 1.88 4.29
N LEU A 179 -13.92 1.21 3.71
CA LEU A 179 -12.61 1.78 3.43
C LEU A 179 -12.42 1.82 1.92
N GLY A 180 -11.52 2.66 1.42
CA GLY A 180 -11.34 2.75 -0.01
C GLY A 180 -10.46 3.89 -0.49
N THR A 181 -10.16 3.87 -1.78
CA THR A 181 -9.42 4.96 -2.40
C THR A 181 -10.05 5.25 -3.75
N SER A 182 -10.56 6.47 -3.87
CA SER A 182 -11.22 6.97 -5.05
C SER A 182 -10.27 6.97 -6.24
N VAL A 183 -10.85 6.95 -7.44
CA VAL A 183 -10.10 7.12 -8.69
C VAL A 183 -9.24 8.37 -8.60
N ARG A 184 -7.92 8.21 -8.82
CA ARG A 184 -6.89 9.26 -8.82
C ARG A 184 -6.63 9.95 -7.47
N TRP A 185 -7.10 9.35 -6.39
CA TRP A 185 -6.69 9.69 -5.03
C TRP A 185 -5.57 8.77 -4.54
N SER A 186 -4.89 9.22 -3.49
CA SER A 186 -3.81 8.49 -2.84
C SER A 186 -3.91 8.50 -1.32
N ASP A 187 -3.57 7.37 -0.72
CA ASP A 187 -3.28 7.25 0.72
C ASP A 187 -1.78 7.46 0.93
N VAL A 188 -1.42 8.68 1.33
CA VAL A 188 -0.02 9.12 1.49
C VAL A 188 0.37 9.09 2.97
N TYR A 189 1.58 8.63 3.25
CA TYR A 189 2.17 8.70 4.58
C TYR A 189 3.58 9.25 4.45
N PRO A 190 3.93 10.32 5.18
CA PRO A 190 5.23 10.95 5.08
C PRO A 190 6.28 10.14 5.86
N ASP A 191 7.57 10.37 5.60
CA ASP A 191 8.70 9.58 6.11
C ASP A 191 8.88 9.63 7.64
N GLU A 192 8.36 10.67 8.29
CA GLU A 192 8.34 10.81 9.75
C GLU A 192 7.23 9.98 10.41
N TYR A 193 6.30 9.41 9.64
CA TYR A 193 5.19 8.64 10.19
C TYR A 193 5.71 7.34 10.85
N PRO A 194 5.08 6.87 11.93
CA PRO A 194 5.48 5.62 12.57
C PRO A 194 5.62 4.45 11.59
N GLN A 195 6.73 3.72 11.73
CA GLN A 195 7.05 2.52 10.94
C GLN A 195 7.45 2.77 9.49
N GLN A 196 7.52 4.03 9.01
CA GLN A 196 7.96 4.38 7.64
C GLN A 196 9.47 4.25 7.43
N TRP A 197 9.99 3.03 7.59
CA TRP A 197 11.41 2.75 7.48
C TRP A 197 11.72 1.27 7.19
N ILE A 198 12.94 1.01 6.74
CA ILE A 198 13.60 -0.30 6.81
C ILE A 198 14.86 -0.17 7.66
N ASP A 199 15.12 -1.11 8.58
CA ASP A 199 16.37 -1.15 9.32
C ASP A 199 17.49 -1.68 8.40
N VAL A 200 18.46 -0.82 8.12
CA VAL A 200 19.59 -1.08 7.22
C VAL A 200 20.92 -1.13 7.96
N THR A 201 20.89 -1.35 9.28
CA THR A 201 22.08 -1.43 10.12
C THR A 201 23.07 -2.45 9.57
N GLY A 202 24.33 -2.01 9.41
CA GLY A 202 25.43 -2.83 8.92
C GLY A 202 25.47 -3.06 7.40
N LEU A 203 24.46 -2.61 6.63
CA LEU A 203 24.44 -2.79 5.18
C LEU A 203 25.30 -1.75 4.46
N ARG A 204 25.96 -2.19 3.37
CA ARG A 204 26.82 -1.37 2.50
C ARG A 204 26.62 -1.78 1.05
N GLY A 205 26.73 -0.82 0.13
CA GLY A 205 26.58 -1.04 -1.31
C GLY A 205 25.24 -0.55 -1.85
N ARG A 206 24.86 -1.03 -3.03
CA ARG A 206 23.67 -0.56 -3.76
C ARG A 206 22.48 -1.50 -3.55
N PHE A 207 21.33 -0.91 -3.32
CA PHE A 207 20.08 -1.62 -3.05
C PHE A 207 18.91 -0.96 -3.79
N ALA A 208 17.83 -1.70 -3.98
CA ALA A 208 16.52 -1.17 -4.32
C ALA A 208 15.64 -1.17 -3.06
N PHE A 209 15.17 0.00 -2.65
CA PHE A 209 14.07 0.11 -1.70
C PHE A 209 12.77 0.00 -2.50
N VAL A 210 12.08 -1.13 -2.38
CA VAL A 210 10.85 -1.47 -3.09
C VAL A 210 9.65 -1.33 -2.15
N MET A 211 8.61 -0.64 -2.60
CA MET A 211 7.28 -0.65 -1.97
C MET A 211 6.29 -1.31 -2.93
N ILE A 212 5.45 -2.19 -2.40
CA ILE A 212 4.50 -3.01 -3.18
C ILE A 212 3.11 -2.79 -2.61
N ALA A 213 2.13 -2.46 -3.46
CA ALA A 213 0.71 -2.48 -3.14
C ALA A 213 0.13 -3.89 -3.27
N ASP A 214 -0.83 -4.25 -2.43
CA ASP A 214 -1.47 -5.57 -2.40
C ASP A 214 -0.52 -6.78 -2.59
N PRO A 215 0.54 -6.91 -1.78
CA PRO A 215 1.58 -7.93 -1.98
C PRO A 215 1.08 -9.38 -1.78
N ARG A 216 -0.18 -9.56 -1.41
CA ARG A 216 -0.83 -10.87 -1.16
C ARG A 216 -1.89 -11.20 -2.20
N ASP A 217 -2.08 -10.34 -3.19
CA ASP A 217 -3.08 -10.51 -4.24
C ASP A 217 -4.52 -10.60 -3.69
N ALA A 218 -4.81 -9.92 -2.58
CA ALA A 218 -6.08 -10.01 -1.87
C ALA A 218 -7.19 -9.16 -2.52
N LEU A 219 -6.83 -8.27 -3.46
CA LEU A 219 -7.72 -7.32 -4.11
C LEU A 219 -7.83 -7.61 -5.61
N GLN A 220 -8.99 -7.25 -6.17
CA GLN A 220 -9.26 -7.32 -7.60
C GLN A 220 -8.87 -5.99 -8.24
N GLU A 221 -8.00 -6.06 -9.25
CA GLU A 221 -7.40 -4.90 -9.90
C GLU A 221 -7.42 -5.07 -11.42
N SER A 222 -7.45 -3.97 -12.17
CA SER A 222 -7.35 -4.03 -13.63
C SER A 222 -5.95 -4.40 -14.12
N ASN A 223 -4.93 -4.18 -13.30
CA ASN A 223 -3.56 -4.58 -13.54
C ASN A 223 -2.94 -4.98 -12.20
N LYS A 224 -2.30 -6.14 -12.14
CA LYS A 224 -1.60 -6.66 -10.94
C LYS A 224 -0.08 -6.69 -11.15
N ASP A 225 0.37 -6.39 -12.38
CA ASP A 225 1.77 -6.44 -12.80
C ASP A 225 2.46 -5.07 -12.69
N ASN A 226 1.86 -4.10 -12.00
CA ASN A 226 2.37 -2.74 -11.81
C ASN A 226 2.29 -2.25 -10.35
N ASN A 227 2.04 -3.15 -9.39
CA ASN A 227 1.82 -2.77 -8.00
C ASN A 227 3.10 -2.30 -7.27
N ALA A 228 4.28 -2.57 -7.82
CA ALA A 228 5.56 -2.27 -7.19
C ALA A 228 6.22 -1.02 -7.76
N SER A 229 6.90 -0.27 -6.90
CA SER A 229 7.79 0.82 -7.29
C SER A 229 9.01 0.83 -6.40
N MET A 230 10.11 1.38 -6.88
CA MET A 230 11.38 1.32 -6.18
C MET A 230 12.23 2.56 -6.35
N THR A 231 13.04 2.84 -5.33
CA THR A 231 14.09 3.86 -5.34
C THR A 231 15.41 3.16 -5.04
N TYR A 232 16.39 3.34 -5.93
CA TYR A 232 17.71 2.77 -5.75
C TYR A 232 18.54 3.67 -4.84
N VAL A 233 19.22 3.05 -3.87
CA VAL A 233 19.99 3.75 -2.86
C VAL A 233 21.38 3.13 -2.70
N GLU A 234 22.34 3.97 -2.36
CA GLU A 234 23.65 3.56 -1.87
C GLU A 234 23.69 3.66 -0.34
N LEU A 235 24.08 2.58 0.32
CA LEU A 235 24.23 2.50 1.77
C LEU A 235 25.71 2.48 2.16
N PRO A 236 26.09 3.17 3.25
CA PRO A 236 25.21 3.68 4.30
C PRO A 236 24.87 5.19 4.18
N SER A 237 25.18 5.83 3.04
CA SER A 237 24.95 7.26 2.82
C SER A 237 23.46 7.60 2.64
N GLY A 238 22.66 6.66 2.11
CA GLY A 238 21.28 6.93 1.69
C GLY A 238 21.20 7.65 0.35
N GLY A 239 22.30 7.75 -0.40
CA GLY A 239 22.33 8.46 -1.68
C GLY A 239 21.43 7.80 -2.71
N ILE A 240 20.48 8.54 -3.26
CA ILE A 240 19.57 8.06 -4.30
C ILE A 240 20.31 7.99 -5.64
N ILE A 241 20.22 6.85 -6.33
CA ILE A 241 20.90 6.61 -7.61
C ILE A 241 19.94 6.27 -8.76
N GLY A 242 18.63 6.36 -8.51
CA GLY A 242 17.58 6.19 -9.52
C GLY A 242 16.25 5.75 -8.92
N HIS A 243 15.24 5.58 -9.75
CA HIS A 243 13.95 5.03 -9.35
C HIS A 243 13.25 4.34 -10.53
N GLY A 244 12.22 3.53 -10.22
CA GLY A 244 11.30 2.93 -11.17
C GLY A 244 9.89 2.88 -10.57
N VAL A 245 8.88 3.07 -11.41
CA VAL A 245 7.48 3.17 -10.98
C VAL A 245 6.61 2.22 -11.78
N GLY A 246 5.65 1.57 -11.12
CA GLY A 246 4.63 0.76 -11.81
C GLY A 246 5.20 -0.50 -12.44
N LEU A 247 5.99 -1.24 -11.67
CA LEU A 247 6.71 -2.44 -12.07
C LEU A 247 6.05 -3.69 -11.47
N PRO A 248 6.30 -4.87 -12.05
CA PRO A 248 5.98 -6.13 -11.39
C PRO A 248 6.73 -6.24 -10.06
N ALA A 249 6.11 -6.90 -9.07
CA ALA A 249 6.79 -7.21 -7.82
C ALA A 249 7.99 -8.16 -8.08
N PRO A 250 9.14 -7.97 -7.39
CA PRO A 250 10.33 -8.82 -7.52
C PRO A 250 10.18 -10.28 -7.08
#